data_AF-A0A4V5NFB2-F1
#
_entry.id   AF-A0A4V5NFB2-F1
#
_cell.length_a   1.000
_cell.length_b   1.000
_cell.length_c   1.000
_cell.angle_alpha   90.00
_cell.angle_beta   90.00
_cell.angle_gamma   90.00
#
_symmetry.space_group_name_H-M   'P 1'
#
loop_
_entity.id
_entity.type
_entity.pdbx_description
1 polymer ?
#
loop_
_entity_poly.entity_id
_entity_poly.type
_entity_poly.pdbx_seq_one_letter_code
_entity_poly.pdbx_strand_id
1 'polypeptide(L)'
;MAEDLGVKVCIDHFGHPSPESLEMAKGAQDIPGFQSLVNLLKRGQTWVKVSASYRLSKDPKDPVVEILSREILKTRPDRCVFATDWPHTRFDGLDVVPYLDAVLDGIEAEGIPLQQVLVGNARELFDAESR
;
A
#
# COMPACT_ATOMS: atom_id res chain seq x y z
N MET A 1 15.64 -15.93 0.95
CA MET A 1 14.55 -14.94 1.07
C MET A 1 15.12 -13.66 1.67
N ALA A 2 14.45 -12.50 1.54
CA ALA A 2 14.97 -11.25 2.12
C ALA A 2 15.21 -11.34 3.64
N GLU A 3 14.42 -12.16 4.33
CA GLU A 3 14.60 -12.52 5.74
C GLU A 3 16.00 -13.11 6.04
N ASP A 4 16.51 -13.96 5.15
CA ASP A 4 17.82 -14.61 5.32
C ASP A 4 18.98 -13.62 5.16
N LEU A 5 18.72 -12.45 4.58
CA LEU A 5 19.68 -11.37 4.39
C LEU A 5 19.65 -10.35 5.54
N GLY A 6 18.69 -10.46 6.46
CA GLY A 6 18.55 -9.54 7.59
C GLY A 6 18.18 -8.10 7.19
N VAL A 7 17.58 -7.92 6.00
CA VAL A 7 17.21 -6.60 5.47
C VAL A 7 15.70 -6.40 5.45
N LYS A 8 15.29 -5.14 5.60
CA LYS A 8 13.90 -4.71 5.45
C LYS A 8 13.57 -4.52 3.97
N VAL A 9 12.42 -5.00 3.52
CA VAL A 9 11.95 -4.83 2.14
C VAL A 9 10.66 -4.03 2.12
N CYS A 10 10.60 -2.96 1.34
CA CYS A 10 9.38 -2.20 1.10
C CYS A 10 8.89 -2.44 -0.32
N ILE A 11 7.66 -2.93 -0.46
CA ILE A 11 7.00 -3.16 -1.74
C ILE A 11 6.17 -1.92 -2.08
N ASP A 12 6.43 -1.34 -3.24
CA ASP A 12 5.78 -0.11 -3.67
C ASP A 12 4.34 -0.33 -4.17
N HIS A 13 3.51 0.70 -3.98
CA HIS A 13 2.20 0.88 -4.60
C HIS A 13 1.28 -0.36 -4.55
N PHE A 14 1.02 -0.88 -3.35
CA PHE A 14 0.19 -2.07 -3.13
C PHE A 14 0.70 -3.36 -3.80
N GLY A 15 1.95 -3.40 -4.26
CA GLY A 15 2.50 -4.49 -5.07
C GLY A 15 2.25 -4.34 -6.58
N HIS A 16 1.66 -3.23 -7.00
CA HIS A 16 1.45 -2.84 -8.40
C HIS A 16 0.86 -3.96 -9.28
N PRO A 17 -0.31 -4.52 -8.93
CA PRO A 17 -0.97 -5.52 -9.77
C PRO A 17 -1.25 -4.96 -11.16
N SER A 18 -1.24 -5.83 -12.17
CA SER A 18 -1.50 -5.40 -13.55
C SER A 18 -2.96 -4.95 -13.73
N PRO A 19 -3.24 -4.04 -14.67
CA PRO A 19 -4.61 -3.63 -14.97
C PRO A 19 -5.54 -4.80 -15.29
N GLU A 20 -5.04 -5.80 -16.04
CA GLU A 20 -5.80 -7.00 -16.41
C GLU A 20 -6.13 -7.84 -15.16
N SER A 21 -5.21 -7.91 -14.21
CA SER A 21 -5.42 -8.62 -12.95
C SER A 21 -6.48 -7.95 -12.09
N LEU A 22 -6.52 -6.62 -12.06
CA LEU A 22 -7.52 -5.84 -11.33
C LEU A 22 -8.90 -5.96 -11.98
N GLU A 23 -8.99 -5.89 -13.32
CA GLU A 23 -10.27 -5.96 -14.04
C GLU A 23 -10.98 -7.32 -13.86
N MET A 24 -10.21 -8.41 -13.76
CA MET A 24 -10.77 -9.75 -13.56
C MET A 24 -11.09 -10.08 -12.10
N ALA A 25 -10.56 -9.31 -11.14
CA ALA A 25 -10.69 -9.62 -9.73
C ALA A 25 -12.03 -9.16 -9.15
N LYS A 26 -12.62 -9.98 -8.27
CA LYS A 26 -13.79 -9.59 -7.45
C LYS A 26 -13.40 -9.32 -6.00
N GLY A 27 -12.23 -9.78 -5.58
CA GLY A 27 -11.59 -9.43 -4.32
C GLY A 27 -10.08 -9.58 -4.39
N ALA A 28 -9.39 -9.18 -3.31
CA ALA A 28 -7.92 -9.17 -3.29
C ALA A 28 -7.30 -10.56 -3.52
N GLN A 29 -7.94 -11.62 -3.05
CA GLN A 29 -7.47 -13.01 -3.24
C GLN A 29 -7.48 -13.47 -4.70
N ASP A 30 -8.26 -12.81 -5.57
CA ASP A 30 -8.31 -13.14 -6.99
C ASP A 30 -7.14 -12.51 -7.76
N ILE A 31 -6.45 -11.53 -7.16
CA ILE A 31 -5.31 -10.83 -7.74
C ILE A 31 -4.09 -11.76 -7.68
N PRO A 32 -3.49 -12.14 -8.83
CA PRO A 32 -2.30 -12.98 -8.85
C PRO A 32 -1.18 -12.41 -7.99
N GLY A 33 -0.59 -13.24 -7.14
CA GLY A 33 0.49 -12.84 -6.23
C GLY A 33 0.04 -12.23 -4.90
N PHE A 34 -1.25 -11.89 -4.71
CA PHE A 34 -1.73 -11.31 -3.46
C PHE A 34 -1.46 -12.22 -2.24
N GLN A 35 -1.71 -13.53 -2.35
CA GLN A 35 -1.43 -14.45 -1.25
C GLN A 35 0.07 -14.52 -0.90
N SER A 36 0.94 -14.38 -1.90
CA SER A 36 2.39 -14.30 -1.68
C SER A 36 2.77 -13.02 -0.94
N LEU A 37 2.16 -11.88 -1.29
CA LEU A 37 2.34 -10.61 -0.59
C LEU A 37 1.91 -10.72 0.88
N VAL A 38 0.73 -11.28 1.14
CA VAL A 38 0.23 -11.54 2.50
C VAL A 38 1.20 -12.43 3.29
N ASN A 39 1.74 -13.46 2.67
CA ASN A 39 2.71 -14.36 3.31
C ASN A 39 4.01 -13.63 3.66
N LEU A 40 4.50 -12.73 2.80
CA LEU A 40 5.68 -11.90 3.06
C LEU A 40 5.43 -10.89 4.20
N LEU A 41 4.30 -10.19 4.18
CA LEU A 41 3.90 -9.26 5.25
C LEU A 41 3.86 -9.97 6.62
N LYS A 42 3.26 -11.16 6.68
CA LYS A 42 3.14 -11.95 7.92
C LYS A 42 4.49 -12.37 8.52
N ARG A 43 5.56 -12.44 7.73
CA ARG A 43 6.90 -12.77 8.20
C ARG A 43 7.62 -11.58 8.84
N GLY A 44 7.09 -10.36 8.69
CA GLY A 44 7.47 -9.19 9.49
C GLY A 44 8.63 -8.35 8.96
N GLN A 45 9.41 -8.84 7.99
CA GLN A 45 10.49 -8.10 7.30
C GLN A 45 10.06 -7.48 5.96
N THR A 46 8.77 -7.49 5.68
CA THR A 46 8.20 -6.86 4.48
C THR A 46 7.22 -5.78 4.88
N TRP A 47 7.32 -4.64 4.20
CA TRP A 47 6.44 -3.50 4.30
C TRP A 47 5.76 -3.26 2.96
N VAL A 48 4.60 -2.61 2.97
CA VAL A 48 3.91 -2.16 1.76
C VAL A 48 3.68 -0.66 1.82
N LYS A 49 3.96 0.02 0.72
CA LYS A 49 3.60 1.41 0.54
C LYS A 49 2.18 1.52 -0.01
N VAL A 50 1.23 1.95 0.84
CA VAL A 50 -0.14 2.29 0.42
C VAL A 50 -0.12 3.69 -0.19
N SER A 51 0.03 3.75 -1.51
CA SER A 51 0.35 4.97 -2.24
C SER A 51 0.02 4.85 -3.73
N ALA A 52 -0.12 5.99 -4.39
CA ALA A 52 -0.22 6.08 -5.85
C ALA A 52 -1.31 5.19 -6.48
N SER A 53 -2.49 5.10 -5.85
CA SER A 53 -3.62 4.32 -6.37
C SER A 53 -4.04 4.74 -7.78
N TYR A 54 -3.77 5.98 -8.19
CA TYR A 54 -3.95 6.48 -9.56
C TYR A 54 -3.12 5.74 -10.62
N ARG A 55 -2.08 5.01 -10.20
CA ARG A 55 -1.32 4.13 -11.10
C ARG A 55 -2.03 2.79 -11.35
N LEU A 56 -2.99 2.43 -10.50
CA LEU A 56 -3.72 1.16 -10.55
C LEU A 56 -5.08 1.32 -11.23
N SER A 57 -5.78 2.42 -10.95
CA SER A 57 -7.08 2.72 -11.54
C SER A 57 -7.22 4.21 -11.86
N LYS A 58 -8.08 4.51 -12.84
CA LYS A 58 -8.51 5.88 -13.18
C LYS A 58 -9.66 6.37 -12.30
N ASP A 59 -10.25 5.48 -11.51
CA ASP A 59 -11.28 5.81 -10.53
C ASP A 59 -10.65 5.84 -9.13
N PRO A 60 -10.63 7.00 -8.43
CA PRO A 60 -10.17 7.07 -7.06
C PRO A 60 -10.94 6.16 -6.09
N LYS A 61 -12.18 5.77 -6.45
CA LYS A 61 -13.07 4.92 -5.67
C LYS A 61 -13.24 3.53 -6.29
N ASP A 62 -12.24 3.08 -7.06
CA ASP A 62 -12.25 1.74 -7.63
C ASP A 62 -12.43 0.68 -6.53
N PRO A 63 -13.50 -0.13 -6.58
CA PRO A 63 -13.84 -1.04 -5.48
C PRO A 63 -12.81 -2.16 -5.32
N VAL A 64 -12.13 -2.58 -6.39
CA VAL A 64 -11.11 -3.62 -6.30
C VAL A 64 -9.84 -3.06 -5.67
N VAL A 65 -9.46 -1.83 -6.00
CA VAL A 65 -8.33 -1.14 -5.36
C VAL A 65 -8.62 -0.87 -3.88
N GLU A 66 -9.85 -0.46 -3.54
CA GLU A 66 -10.29 -0.29 -2.14
C GLU A 66 -10.19 -1.62 -1.37
N ILE A 67 -10.71 -2.71 -1.93
CA ILE A 67 -10.60 -4.05 -1.32
C ILE A 67 -9.13 -4.45 -1.14
N LEU A 68 -8.28 -4.25 -2.15
CA LEU A 68 -6.85 -4.55 -2.07
C LEU A 68 -6.18 -3.76 -0.93
N SER A 69 -6.40 -2.44 -0.89
CA SER A 69 -5.87 -1.55 0.15
C SER A 69 -6.29 -2.02 1.54
N ARG A 70 -7.59 -2.28 1.70
CA ARG A 70 -8.17 -2.76 2.96
C ARG A 70 -7.56 -4.07 3.43
N GLU A 71 -7.44 -5.08 2.56
CA GLU A 71 -6.91 -6.38 2.97
C GLU A 71 -5.41 -6.32 3.31
N ILE A 72 -4.63 -5.46 2.65
CA ILE A 72 -3.24 -5.17 3.02
C ILE A 72 -3.18 -4.54 4.43
N LEU A 73 -3.97 -3.49 4.66
CA LEU A 73 -4.04 -2.76 5.93
C LEU A 73 -4.46 -3.68 7.08
N LYS A 74 -5.50 -4.51 6.89
CA LYS A 74 -5.94 -5.51 7.88
C LYS A 74 -4.89 -6.57 8.19
N THR A 75 -4.09 -6.96 7.19
CA THR A 75 -3.11 -8.04 7.34
C THR A 75 -1.99 -7.66 8.32
N ARG A 76 -1.38 -6.48 8.12
CA ARG A 76 -0.30 -5.95 8.96
C ARG A 76 -0.29 -4.41 8.92
N PRO A 77 -1.15 -3.75 9.70
CA PRO A 77 -1.24 -2.28 9.68
C PRO A 77 0.03 -1.60 10.18
N ASP A 78 0.85 -2.29 10.96
CA ASP A 78 2.17 -1.87 11.46
C ASP A 78 3.30 -2.06 10.42
N ARG A 79 2.99 -2.62 9.24
CA ARG A 79 3.91 -2.78 8.11
C ARG A 79 3.46 -2.03 6.87
N CYS A 80 2.53 -1.09 7.03
CA CYS A 80 2.08 -0.22 5.95
C CYS A 80 2.70 1.18 6.11
N VAL A 81 3.16 1.79 5.02
CA VAL A 81 3.64 3.18 5.00
C VAL A 81 2.94 3.98 3.91
N PHE A 82 2.78 5.27 4.12
CA PHE A 82 2.16 6.17 3.15
C PHE A 82 3.22 6.94 2.34
N ALA A 83 2.89 7.27 1.09
CA ALA A 83 3.60 8.29 0.31
C ALA A 83 2.68 8.89 -0.76
N THR A 84 2.96 10.13 -1.17
CA THR A 84 2.23 10.80 -2.25
C THR A 84 2.64 10.34 -3.64
N ASP A 85 3.87 9.83 -3.77
CA ASP A 85 4.50 9.50 -5.06
C ASP A 85 4.73 10.72 -5.97
N TRP A 86 4.92 11.90 -5.35
CA TRP A 86 5.39 13.09 -6.06
C TRP A 86 6.77 12.85 -6.71
N PRO A 87 7.05 13.34 -7.93
CA PRO A 87 6.30 14.30 -8.75
C PRO A 87 5.25 13.69 -9.69
N HIS A 88 4.72 12.50 -9.39
CA HIS A 88 3.68 11.84 -10.20
C HIS A 88 4.13 11.59 -11.65
N THR A 89 5.38 11.15 -11.82
CA THR A 89 6.01 10.95 -13.13
C THR A 89 5.11 10.13 -14.07
N ARG A 90 4.86 10.67 -15.29
CA ARG A 90 3.95 10.17 -16.34
C ARG A 90 2.45 10.43 -16.11
N PHE A 91 2.10 11.19 -15.07
CA PHE A 91 0.74 11.58 -14.74
C PHE A 91 0.63 13.11 -14.60
N ASP A 92 1.36 13.83 -15.45
CA ASP A 92 1.40 15.29 -15.48
C ASP A 92 -0.02 15.89 -15.61
N GLY A 93 -0.36 16.83 -14.72
CA GLY A 93 -1.66 17.49 -14.70
C GLY A 93 -2.81 16.68 -14.10
N LEU A 94 -2.56 15.46 -13.60
CA LEU A 94 -3.56 14.71 -12.84
C LEU A 94 -3.85 15.40 -11.50
N ASP A 95 -5.14 15.59 -11.19
CA ASP A 95 -5.57 15.90 -9.84
C ASP A 95 -5.47 14.65 -8.96
N VAL A 96 -4.41 14.58 -8.16
CA VAL A 96 -4.13 13.44 -7.28
C VAL A 96 -4.87 13.50 -5.95
N VAL A 97 -5.46 14.65 -5.59
CA VAL A 97 -6.10 14.84 -4.27
C VAL A 97 -7.15 13.77 -3.97
N PRO A 98 -8.08 13.42 -4.88
CA PRO A 98 -9.07 12.37 -4.60
C PRO A 98 -8.45 10.99 -4.32
N TYR A 99 -7.28 10.70 -4.88
CA TYR A 99 -6.57 9.44 -4.65
C TYR A 99 -5.84 9.43 -3.31
N LEU A 100 -5.31 10.57 -2.88
CA LEU A 100 -4.73 10.71 -1.55
C LEU A 100 -5.82 10.57 -0.49
N ASP A 101 -6.95 11.26 -0.67
CA ASP A 101 -8.10 11.19 0.23
C ASP A 101 -8.62 9.75 0.34
N ALA A 102 -8.82 9.04 -0.78
CA ALA A 102 -9.27 7.65 -0.76
C ALA A 102 -8.34 6.71 0.02
N VAL A 103 -7.01 6.93 -0.04
CA VAL A 103 -6.04 6.13 0.73
C VAL A 103 -6.11 6.49 2.22
N LEU A 104 -6.17 7.77 2.57
CA LEU A 104 -6.24 8.22 3.96
C LEU A 104 -7.56 7.79 4.62
N ASP A 105 -8.68 8.02 3.95
CA ASP A 105 -10.01 7.58 4.39
C ASP A 105 -10.05 6.06 4.57
N GLY A 106 -9.43 5.30 3.67
CA GLY A 106 -9.33 3.84 3.77
C GLY A 106 -8.53 3.35 4.98
N ILE A 107 -7.49 4.09 5.39
CA ILE A 107 -6.73 3.79 6.62
C ILE A 107 -7.62 4.03 7.85
N GLU A 108 -8.29 5.17 7.90
CA GLU A 108 -9.15 5.54 9.04
C GLU A 108 -10.39 4.65 9.15
N ALA A 109 -10.99 4.25 8.03
CA ALA A 109 -12.13 3.33 7.99
C ALA A 109 -11.83 1.97 8.62
N GLU A 110 -10.56 1.54 8.59
CA GLU A 110 -10.08 0.33 9.26
C GLU A 110 -9.75 0.53 10.74
N GLY A 111 -10.01 1.72 11.30
CA GLY A 111 -9.72 2.08 12.68
C GLY A 111 -8.23 2.23 12.97
N ILE A 112 -7.40 2.38 11.92
CA ILE A 112 -5.96 2.54 12.05
C ILE A 112 -5.65 4.03 12.21
N PRO A 113 -4.93 4.45 13.26
CA PRO A 113 -4.54 5.86 13.38
C PRO A 113 -3.62 6.27 12.22
N LEU A 114 -3.94 7.36 11.52
CA LEU A 114 -3.09 7.88 10.45
C LEU A 114 -1.64 8.07 10.90
N GLN A 115 -1.42 8.52 12.14
CA GLN A 115 -0.08 8.70 12.72
C GLN A 115 0.74 7.40 12.73
N GLN A 116 0.12 6.23 12.85
CA GLN A 116 0.81 4.95 12.76
C GLN A 116 1.42 4.76 11.36
N VAL A 117 0.61 4.90 10.31
CA VAL A 117 1.03 4.64 8.92
C VAL A 117 1.91 5.76 8.36
N LEU A 118 1.60 7.02 8.68
CA LEU A 118 2.29 8.20 8.15
C LEU A 118 3.59 8.52 8.91
N VAL A 119 3.73 8.07 10.17
CA VAL A 119 4.88 8.43 11.02
C VAL A 119 5.51 7.21 11.67
N GLY A 120 4.76 6.47 12.50
CA GLY A 120 5.31 5.39 13.34
C GLY A 120 6.01 4.30 12.52
N ASN A 121 5.27 3.72 11.57
CA ASN A 121 5.76 2.65 10.71
C ASN A 121 6.90 3.13 9.80
N ALA A 122 6.84 4.38 9.34
CA ALA A 122 7.90 4.96 8.52
C ALA A 122 9.20 5.13 9.32
N ARG A 123 9.12 5.57 10.58
CA ARG A 123 10.29 5.65 11.47
C ARG A 123 10.94 4.28 11.67
N GLU A 124 10.14 3.25 11.92
CA GLU A 124 10.64 1.88 12.05
C GLU A 124 11.26 1.40 10.73
N LEU A 125 10.57 1.54 9.61
CA LEU A 125 11.05 1.08 8.30
C LEU A 125 12.40 1.72 7.93
N PHE A 126 12.53 3.03 8.10
CA PHE A 126 13.70 3.79 7.67
C PHE A 126 14.76 3.98 8.76
N ASP A 127 14.62 3.34 9.92
CA ASP A 127 15.51 3.50 11.08
C ASP A 127 15.71 4.97 11.46
N ALA A 128 14.65 5.76 11.31
CA ALA A 128 14.66 7.22 11.44
C ALA A 128 14.32 7.68 12.87
N GLU A 129 14.74 6.93 13.88
CA GLU A 129 14.56 7.37 15.27
C GLU A 129 15.33 8.67 15.53
N SER A 130 14.72 9.54 16.33
CA SER A 130 15.35 10.76 16.82
C SER A 130 16.56 10.38 17.67
N ARG A 131 17.76 10.61 17.13
CA ARG A 131 18.98 10.71 17.93
C ARG A 131 18.88 11.85 18.94
#